data_AF-A0A1Q8QSH6-F1
#
_entry.id   AF-A0A1Q8QSH6-F1
#
_cell.length_a   1.000
_cell.length_b   1.000
_cell.length_c   1.000
_cell.angle_alpha   90.00
_cell.angle_beta   90.00
_cell.angle_gamma   90.00
#
_symmetry.space_group_name_H-M   'P 1'
#
loop_
_entity.id
_entity.type
_entity.pdbx_description
1 polymer ?
#
loop_
_entity_poly.entity_id
_entity_poly.type
_entity_poly.pdbx_seq_one_letter_code
_entity_poly.pdbx_strand_id
1 'polypeptide(L)'
;MAGLLFGLQHIVPKPVFPLFEHVRLGGRYAPGPGGGPDVRAKAEVPAPRRYVEACRSEAARRMARQDWSGLDREGREAALAQVLILCGADAEYWTMSEVHQKRVAREFAEAFLDPVAAGSVDK
;
A
#
# COMPACT_ATOMS: atom_id res chain seq x y z
N MET A 1 34.40 -31.19 28.90
CA MET A 1 34.31 -30.42 27.64
C MET A 1 32.85 -30.11 27.38
N ALA A 2 32.55 -28.82 27.25
CA ALA A 2 31.22 -28.26 27.12
C ALA A 2 30.73 -28.36 25.66
N GLY A 3 29.44 -28.64 25.47
CA GLY A 3 28.76 -28.55 24.18
C GLY A 3 27.34 -28.05 24.41
N LEU A 4 27.20 -26.74 24.60
CA LEU A 4 25.91 -26.06 24.76
C LEU A 4 25.16 -26.10 23.41
N LEU A 5 24.08 -26.89 23.36
CA LEU A 5 23.10 -26.84 22.28
C LEU A 5 22.19 -25.63 22.49
N PHE A 6 22.53 -24.50 21.88
CA PHE A 6 21.64 -23.34 21.77
C PHE A 6 20.59 -23.62 20.69
N GLY A 7 19.43 -24.12 21.11
CA GLY A 7 18.23 -24.13 20.29
C GLY A 7 17.64 -22.71 20.23
N LEU A 8 17.74 -22.08 19.06
CA LEU A 8 17.00 -20.86 18.72
C LEU A 8 15.50 -21.19 18.66
N GLN A 9 14.85 -21.15 19.82
CA GLN A 9 13.39 -21.16 19.90
C GLN A 9 12.86 -19.82 19.38
N HIS A 10 11.98 -19.91 18.38
CA HIS A 10 11.21 -18.84 17.77
C HIS A 10 10.91 -17.64 18.70
N ILE A 11 11.63 -16.54 18.50
CA ILE A 11 11.17 -15.22 18.92
C ILE A 11 10.18 -14.76 17.85
N VAL A 12 8.90 -15.04 18.05
CA VAL A 12 7.84 -14.32 17.35
C VAL A 12 7.72 -12.96 18.04
N PRO A 13 8.05 -11.83 17.38
CA PRO A 13 7.75 -10.54 17.97
C PRO A 13 6.23 -10.41 18.06
N LYS A 14 5.68 -10.40 19.28
CA LYS A 14 4.31 -9.96 19.51
C LYS A 14 4.21 -8.51 19.03
N PRO A 15 3.28 -8.16 18.12
CA PRO A 15 3.04 -6.76 17.78
C PRO A 15 2.35 -6.10 18.98
N VAL A 16 3.14 -5.51 19.87
CA VAL A 16 2.61 -4.58 20.87
C VAL A 16 2.56 -3.22 20.17
N PHE A 17 1.38 -2.81 19.73
CA PHE A 17 1.13 -1.44 19.29
C PHE A 17 1.02 -0.56 20.54
N PRO A 18 1.93 0.39 20.80
CA PRO A 18 1.71 1.41 21.81
C PRO A 18 0.90 2.53 21.16
N LEU A 19 -0.37 2.26 20.86
CA LEU A 19 -1.30 3.34 20.55
C LEU A 19 -1.97 3.72 21.88
N PHE A 20 -1.80 4.98 22.26
CA PHE A 20 -2.50 5.68 23.35
C PHE A 20 -1.94 5.53 24.77
N GLU A 21 -0.68 5.89 25.00
CA GLU A 21 -0.34 6.49 26.30
C GLU A 21 0.57 7.69 26.05
N HIS A 22 0.16 8.86 26.56
CA HIS A 22 0.85 10.18 26.55
C HIS A 22 0.37 11.26 25.56
N VAL A 23 -0.89 11.25 25.09
CA VAL A 23 -1.54 12.53 24.73
C VAL A 23 -2.11 13.15 26.00
N ARG A 24 -1.25 13.81 26.79
CA ARG A 24 -1.71 14.80 27.77
C ARG A 24 -2.21 16.01 26.98
N LEU A 25 -3.54 16.09 26.81
CA LEU A 25 -4.24 17.33 26.48
C LEU A 25 -3.90 18.38 27.56
N GLY A 26 -3.05 19.34 27.23
CA GLY A 26 -2.69 20.38 28.18
C GLY A 26 -1.51 21.23 27.76
N GLY A 27 -1.67 22.01 26.69
CA GLY A 27 -0.69 23.03 26.32
C GLY A 27 -1.17 23.85 25.14
N ARG A 28 -1.53 25.11 25.39
CA ARG A 28 -1.88 26.09 24.35
C ARG A 28 -0.70 26.23 23.39
N TYR A 29 -0.81 25.65 22.20
CA TYR A 29 0.14 25.90 21.12
C TYR A 29 -0.22 27.25 20.49
N ALA A 30 0.54 28.29 20.81
CA ALA A 30 0.48 29.55 20.10
C ALA A 30 1.15 29.35 18.73
N PRO A 31 0.46 29.55 17.60
CA PRO A 31 1.12 29.49 16.31
C PRO A 31 1.97 30.75 16.15
N GLY A 32 3.29 30.58 16.11
CA GLY A 32 4.19 31.62 15.62
C GLY A 32 3.94 31.84 14.12
N PRO A 33 4.08 33.08 13.60
CA PRO A 33 3.92 33.38 12.18
C PRO A 33 5.19 32.96 11.45
N GLY A 34 5.27 31.69 11.06
CA GLY A 34 6.39 31.15 10.29
C GLY A 34 5.92 29.92 9.55
N GLY A 35 5.73 30.06 8.23
CA GLY A 35 5.15 29.06 7.35
C GLY A 35 5.76 27.67 7.54
N GLY A 36 4.94 26.73 8.02
CA GLY A 36 5.16 25.32 7.79
C GLY A 36 4.81 24.99 6.35
N PRO A 37 5.55 24.08 5.67
CA PRO A 37 5.23 23.70 4.30
C PRO A 37 3.80 23.17 4.27
N ASP A 38 2.99 23.69 3.34
CA ASP A 38 1.64 23.22 3.06
C ASP A 38 1.68 21.71 2.79
N VAL A 39 1.40 20.88 3.81
CA VAL A 39 1.32 19.41 3.71
C VAL A 39 0.03 18.97 3.01
N ARG A 40 -0.52 19.85 2.16
CA ARG A 40 -1.65 19.57 1.27
C ARG A 40 -1.20 19.78 -0.16
N ALA A 41 -0.14 19.08 -0.56
CA ALA A 41 0.04 18.79 -1.97
C ALA A 41 -1.21 18.01 -2.41
N LYS A 42 -2.13 18.70 -3.10
CA LYS A 42 -3.28 18.04 -3.73
C LYS A 42 -2.69 16.95 -4.63
N ALA A 43 -3.16 15.71 -4.48
CA ALA A 43 -2.77 14.66 -5.40
C ALA A 43 -3.17 15.09 -6.82
N GLU A 44 -2.20 15.46 -7.65
CA GLU A 44 -2.43 15.92 -9.02
C GLU A 44 -3.03 14.81 -9.90
N VAL A 45 -2.87 13.55 -9.49
CA VAL A 45 -3.32 12.36 -10.19
C VAL A 45 -4.37 11.61 -9.35
N PRO A 46 -5.52 11.22 -9.93
CA PRO A 46 -6.55 10.49 -9.19
C PRO A 46 -6.06 9.11 -8.73
N ALA A 47 -6.53 8.70 -7.55
CA ALA A 47 -6.44 7.33 -7.03
C ALA A 47 -7.43 6.44 -7.79
N PRO A 48 -7.03 5.88 -8.94
CA PRO A 48 -6.10 4.75 -8.88
C PRO A 48 -4.81 4.91 -9.69
N ARG A 49 -4.74 5.88 -10.60
CA ARG A 49 -3.58 6.09 -11.49
C ARG A 49 -2.28 6.33 -10.71
N ARG A 50 -2.35 7.13 -9.64
CA ARG A 50 -1.18 7.38 -8.77
C ARG A 50 -0.63 6.09 -8.17
N TYR A 51 -1.52 5.16 -7.78
CA TYR A 51 -1.12 3.88 -7.20
C TYR A 51 -0.53 2.96 -8.25
N VAL A 52 -1.09 2.94 -9.47
CA VAL A 52 -0.56 2.16 -10.60
C VAL A 52 0.86 2.60 -10.94
N GLU A 53 1.13 3.91 -10.93
CA GLU A 53 2.48 4.44 -11.16
C GLU A 53 3.44 4.07 -10.03
N ALA A 54 3.02 4.29 -8.78
CA ALA A 54 3.85 4.01 -7.60
C ALA A 54 4.19 2.52 -7.42
N CYS A 55 3.27 1.62 -7.79
CA CYS A 55 3.39 0.18 -7.55
C CYS A 55 3.74 -0.65 -8.80
N ARG A 56 4.10 -0.01 -9.92
CA ARG A 56 4.29 -0.70 -11.20
C ARG A 56 5.33 -1.81 -11.12
N SER A 57 6.47 -1.56 -10.48
CA SER A 57 7.56 -2.54 -10.37
C SER A 57 7.19 -3.71 -9.47
N GLU A 58 6.49 -3.46 -8.37
CA GLU A 58 6.00 -4.46 -7.42
C GLU A 58 4.93 -5.34 -8.05
N ALA A 59 4.00 -4.74 -8.80
CA ALA A 59 3.01 -5.46 -9.58
C ALA A 59 3.67 -6.36 -10.62
N ALA A 60 4.64 -5.84 -11.39
CA ALA A 60 5.41 -6.64 -12.35
C ALA A 60 6.13 -7.83 -11.67
N ARG A 61 6.77 -7.61 -10.51
CA ARG A 61 7.40 -8.68 -9.73
C ARG A 61 6.37 -9.71 -9.24
N ARG A 62 5.17 -9.28 -8.83
CA ARG A 62 4.09 -10.19 -8.40
C ARG A 62 3.59 -11.06 -9.55
N MET A 63 3.43 -10.48 -10.73
CA MET A 63 2.96 -11.17 -11.94
C MET A 63 4.01 -12.12 -12.55
N ALA A 64 5.29 -11.87 -12.29
CA ALA A 64 6.38 -12.74 -12.74
C ALA A 64 6.58 -14.01 -11.88
N ARG A 65 5.83 -14.17 -10.79
CA ARG A 65 5.96 -15.36 -9.92
C ARG A 65 5.43 -16.62 -10.62
N GLN A 66 6.04 -17.77 -10.32
CA GLN A 66 5.65 -19.07 -10.90
C GLN A 66 4.18 -19.42 -10.67
N ASP A 67 3.65 -19.09 -9.48
CA ASP A 67 2.25 -19.36 -9.13
C ASP A 67 1.23 -18.52 -9.93
N TRP A 68 1.66 -17.44 -10.57
CA TRP A 68 0.77 -16.47 -11.22
C TRP A 68 -0.11 -17.10 -12.31
N SER A 69 0.48 -17.98 -13.12
CA SER A 69 -0.24 -18.67 -14.21
C SER A 69 -1.35 -19.60 -13.70
N GLY A 70 -1.21 -20.13 -12.49
CA GLY A 70 -2.18 -21.01 -11.85
C GLY A 70 -3.33 -20.28 -11.14
N LEU A 71 -3.25 -18.95 -11.01
CA LEU A 71 -4.32 -18.15 -10.43
C LEU A 71 -5.41 -17.88 -11.47
N ASP A 72 -6.67 -18.01 -11.04
CA ASP A 72 -7.83 -17.52 -11.77
C ASP A 72 -7.93 -15.99 -11.70
N ARG A 73 -8.95 -15.42 -12.35
CA ARG A 73 -9.13 -13.97 -12.42
C ARG A 73 -9.24 -13.34 -11.03
N GLU A 74 -10.09 -13.92 -10.18
CA GLU A 74 -10.32 -13.44 -8.81
C GLU A 74 -9.03 -13.52 -7.98
N GLY A 75 -8.28 -14.62 -8.06
CA GLY A 75 -7.00 -14.79 -7.39
C GLY A 75 -5.93 -13.78 -7.84
N ARG A 76 -5.91 -13.43 -9.14
CA ARG A 76 -5.02 -12.39 -9.66
C ARG A 76 -5.40 -10.99 -9.17
N GLU A 77 -6.69 -10.68 -9.13
CA GLU A 77 -7.20 -9.42 -8.58
C GLU A 77 -6.86 -9.29 -7.10
N ALA A 78 -7.10 -10.33 -6.30
CA ALA A 78 -6.75 -10.36 -4.88
C ALA A 78 -5.24 -10.21 -4.66
N ALA A 79 -4.42 -10.87 -5.47
CA ALA A 79 -2.97 -10.76 -5.42
C ALA A 79 -2.47 -9.34 -5.74
N LEU A 80 -3.10 -8.64 -6.69
CA LEU A 80 -2.77 -7.24 -7.02
C LEU A 80 -3.30 -6.27 -5.96
N ALA A 81 -4.47 -6.53 -5.37
CA ALA A 81 -4.98 -5.75 -4.24
C ALA A 81 -4.02 -5.81 -3.03
N GLN A 82 -3.38 -6.95 -2.79
CA GLN A 82 -2.33 -7.06 -1.77
C GLN A 82 -1.10 -6.19 -2.11
N VAL A 83 -0.71 -6.13 -3.39
CA VAL A 83 0.36 -5.22 -3.84
C VAL A 83 -0.01 -3.78 -3.51
N LEU A 84 -1.22 -3.33 -3.88
CA LEU A 84 -1.72 -2.00 -3.55
C LEU A 84 -1.60 -1.69 -2.05
N ILE A 85 -2.02 -2.60 -1.18
CA ILE A 85 -1.95 -2.43 0.28
C ILE A 85 -0.50 -2.25 0.76
N LEU A 86 0.46 -2.95 0.16
CA LEU A 86 1.85 -2.98 0.61
C LEU A 86 2.71 -1.82 0.07
N CYS A 87 2.43 -1.30 -1.12
CA CYS A 87 3.26 -0.25 -1.76
C CYS A 87 2.54 1.06 -2.04
N GLY A 88 1.22 1.06 -2.18
CA GLY A 88 0.48 2.19 -2.73
C GLY A 88 -0.54 2.81 -1.78
N ALA A 89 -1.07 2.05 -0.82
CA ALA A 89 -2.10 2.50 0.10
C ALA A 89 -1.57 3.61 1.01
N ASP A 90 -1.97 4.84 0.72
CA ASP A 90 -1.68 6.02 1.51
C ASP A 90 -2.79 6.30 2.54
N ALA A 91 -2.61 7.38 3.31
CA ALA A 91 -3.59 7.79 4.31
C ALA A 91 -5.00 8.02 3.72
N GLU A 92 -5.11 8.47 2.47
CA GLU A 92 -6.40 8.70 1.83
C GLU A 92 -7.12 7.37 1.61
N TYR A 93 -6.45 6.35 1.09
CA TYR A 93 -7.01 5.01 0.91
C TYR A 93 -7.63 4.47 2.21
N TRP A 94 -6.92 4.60 3.33
CA TRP A 94 -7.39 4.11 4.63
C TRP A 94 -8.56 4.91 5.22
N THR A 95 -8.73 6.17 4.82
CA THR A 95 -9.88 7.00 5.23
C THR A 95 -11.13 6.80 4.38
N MET A 96 -11.02 6.11 3.25
CA MET A 96 -12.17 5.79 2.39
C MET A 96 -13.10 4.76 3.05
N SER A 97 -14.37 4.71 2.60
CA SER A 97 -15.27 3.61 2.99
C SER A 97 -14.80 2.29 2.39
N GLU A 98 -15.14 1.17 3.03
CA GLU A 98 -14.75 -0.17 2.56
C GLU A 98 -15.23 -0.45 1.12
N VAL A 99 -16.44 -0.01 0.77
CA VAL A 99 -16.99 -0.12 -0.59
C VAL A 99 -16.11 0.62 -1.60
N HIS A 100 -15.59 1.79 -1.21
CA HIS A 100 -14.74 2.61 -2.07
C HIS A 100 -13.32 2.02 -2.15
N GLN A 101 -12.76 1.51 -1.05
CA GLN A 101 -11.49 0.78 -1.04
C GLN A 101 -11.54 -0.43 -1.98
N LYS A 102 -12.60 -1.24 -1.91
CA LYS A 102 -12.81 -2.39 -2.81
C LYS A 102 -12.86 -1.97 -4.28
N ARG A 103 -13.54 -0.87 -4.58
CA ARG A 103 -13.59 -0.32 -5.95
C ARG A 103 -12.20 0.10 -6.43
N VAL A 104 -11.47 0.87 -5.64
CA VAL A 104 -10.11 1.33 -5.98
C VAL A 104 -9.16 0.15 -6.16
N ALA A 105 -9.22 -0.87 -5.29
CA ALA A 105 -8.40 -2.07 -5.42
C ALA A 105 -8.70 -2.86 -6.69
N ARG A 106 -9.98 -2.94 -7.08
CA ARG A 106 -10.39 -3.56 -8.34
C ARG A 106 -9.91 -2.77 -9.56
N GLU A 107 -10.13 -1.45 -9.58
CA GLU A 107 -9.66 -0.58 -10.68
C GLU A 107 -8.12 -0.61 -10.81
N PHE A 108 -7.40 -0.68 -9.68
CA PHE A 108 -5.96 -0.89 -9.66
C PHE A 108 -5.58 -2.22 -10.32
N ALA A 109 -6.23 -3.32 -9.95
CA ALA A 109 -5.94 -4.63 -10.52
C ALA A 109 -6.25 -4.69 -12.02
N GLU A 110 -7.40 -4.17 -12.42
CA GLU A 110 -7.84 -4.09 -13.83
C GLU A 110 -6.81 -3.36 -14.71
N ALA A 111 -6.17 -2.29 -14.20
CA ALA A 111 -5.14 -1.56 -14.94
C ALA A 111 -3.91 -2.41 -15.32
N PHE A 112 -3.63 -3.50 -14.60
CA PHE A 112 -2.53 -4.43 -14.91
C PHE A 112 -2.98 -5.69 -15.64
N LEU A 113 -4.21 -6.15 -15.39
CA LEU A 113 -4.73 -7.38 -16.00
C LEU A 113 -5.25 -7.14 -17.42
N ASP A 114 -5.90 -6.00 -17.64
CA ASP A 114 -6.44 -5.60 -18.94
C ASP A 114 -5.85 -4.23 -19.31
N PRO A 115 -4.52 -4.12 -19.53
CA PRO A 115 -3.95 -2.87 -20.00
C PRO A 115 -4.60 -2.57 -21.35
N VAL A 116 -5.51 -1.59 -21.39
CA VAL A 116 -6.05 -1.06 -22.65
C VAL A 116 -4.83 -0.78 -23.51
N ALA A 117 -4.73 -1.45 -24.65
CA ALA A 117 -3.56 -1.39 -25.51
C ALA A 117 -3.27 0.10 -25.82
N ALA A 118 -2.34 0.69 -25.07
CA ALA A 118 -1.93 2.08 -25.19
C ALA A 118 -0.96 2.20 -26.38
N GLY A 119 -1.41 1.71 -27.54
CA GLY A 119 -0.60 1.49 -28.74
C GLY A 119 -1.48 1.51 -29.98
N SER A 120 -2.07 2.66 -30.28
CA SER A 120 -2.45 3.08 -31.64
C SER A 120 -2.77 4.57 -31.66
N VAL A 121 -1.76 5.41 -31.36
CA VAL A 121 -1.68 6.74 -31.95
C VAL A 121 -0.36 6.78 -32.70
N ASP A 122 -0.41 6.24 -33.92
CA ASP A 122 0.51 6.59 -35.00
C ASP A 122 0.50 8.12 -35.15
N LYS A 123 1.68 8.74 -35.08
CA LYS A 123 1.92 10.07 -35.60
C LYS A 123 3.32 10.19 -36.12
#